data_AF-A0A956GEF5-F1
#
_entry.id   AF-A0A956GEF5-F1
#
_cell.length_a   1.000
_cell.length_b   1.000
_cell.length_c   1.000
_cell.angle_alpha   90.00
_cell.angle_beta   90.00
_cell.angle_gamma   90.00
#
_symmetry.space_group_name_H-M   'P 1'
#
loop_
_entity.id
_entity.type
_entity.pdbx_description
1 polymer ?
#
loop_
_entity_poly.entity_id
_entity_poly.type
_entity_poly.pdbx_seq_one_letter_code
_entity_poly.pdbx_strand_id
1 'polypeptide(L)'
;MLEAMTDQQERAMIFATGFDSDLREMCWTLLKEGLASQCDMFDRSRLYLKNGDTPKFRSSGMAVTIVCKRADLEQVMKRMRASYHGGDSLAAYALPILASM
;
A
#
# COMPACT_ATOMS: atom_id res chain seq x y z
N MET A 1 0.33 -27.22 -14.56
CA MET A 1 1.46 -26.27 -14.52
C MET A 1 1.21 -24.96 -15.31
N LEU A 2 -0.01 -24.72 -15.83
CA LEU A 2 -0.44 -23.43 -16.42
C LEU A 2 -1.16 -22.51 -15.41
N GLU A 3 -1.78 -23.07 -14.36
CA GLU A 3 -2.57 -22.32 -13.36
C GLU A 3 -1.74 -21.33 -12.53
N ALA A 4 -0.44 -21.56 -12.36
CA ALA A 4 0.43 -20.67 -11.59
C ALA A 4 0.74 -19.34 -12.33
N MET A 5 0.60 -19.30 -13.66
CA MET A 5 0.88 -18.09 -14.47
C MET A 5 -0.33 -17.16 -14.56
N THR A 6 -1.56 -17.71 -14.61
CA THR A 6 -2.79 -16.93 -14.59
C THR A 6 -2.96 -16.20 -13.26
N ASP A 7 -2.60 -16.88 -12.16
CA ASP A 7 -2.71 -16.36 -10.80
C ASP A 7 -1.85 -15.11 -10.51
N GLN A 8 -0.77 -14.89 -11.26
CA GLN A 8 0.05 -13.68 -11.11
C GLN A 8 -0.48 -12.49 -11.91
N GLN A 9 -1.08 -12.71 -13.09
CA GLN A 9 -1.68 -11.65 -13.91
C GLN A 9 -2.95 -11.05 -13.26
N GLU A 10 -3.56 -11.79 -12.35
CA GLU A 10 -4.74 -11.38 -11.60
C GLU A 10 -4.41 -10.60 -10.31
N ARG A 11 -3.14 -10.35 -9.99
CA ARG A 11 -2.74 -9.65 -8.78
C ARG A 11 -2.29 -8.22 -9.05
N ALA A 12 -2.51 -7.36 -8.07
CA ALA A 12 -2.03 -5.99 -8.05
C ALA A 12 -1.25 -5.74 -6.75
N MET A 13 -0.33 -4.80 -6.80
CA MET A 13 0.43 -4.35 -5.64
C MET A 13 0.08 -2.90 -5.35
N ILE A 14 -0.22 -2.58 -4.11
CA ILE A 14 -0.39 -1.19 -3.67
C ILE A 14 0.81 -0.83 -2.79
N PHE A 15 1.50 0.25 -3.14
CA PHE A 15 2.50 0.87 -2.28
C PHE A 15 1.86 2.02 -1.53
N ALA A 16 1.93 2.03 -0.20
CA ALA A 16 1.42 3.10 0.62
C ALA A 16 2.43 3.56 1.68
N THR A 17 2.32 4.81 2.11
CA THR A 17 3.16 5.34 3.20
C THR A 17 2.33 6.14 4.19
N GLY A 18 2.68 6.05 5.48
CA GLY A 18 1.90 6.64 6.56
C GLY A 18 2.57 6.51 7.93
N PHE A 19 1.77 6.69 8.98
CA PHE A 19 2.17 6.38 10.36
C PHE A 19 2.11 4.87 10.61
N ASP A 20 2.97 4.37 11.48
CA ASP A 20 3.08 2.93 11.80
C ASP A 20 1.75 2.35 12.30
N SER A 21 1.14 2.97 13.31
CA SER A 21 -0.15 2.53 13.88
C SER A 21 -1.24 2.37 12.81
N ASP A 22 -1.41 3.38 11.97
CA ASP A 22 -2.46 3.44 10.96
C ASP A 22 -2.24 2.38 9.88
N LEU A 23 -0.99 2.19 9.43
CA LEU A 23 -0.68 1.19 8.41
C LEU A 23 -0.84 -0.24 8.96
N ARG A 24 -0.48 -0.50 10.22
CA ARG A 24 -0.69 -1.82 10.83
C ARG A 24 -2.16 -2.18 10.94
N GLU A 25 -2.98 -1.26 11.45
CA GLU A 25 -4.43 -1.47 11.58
C GLU A 25 -5.10 -1.67 10.21
N MET A 26 -4.69 -0.88 9.22
CA MET A 26 -5.15 -1.01 7.84
C MET A 26 -4.80 -2.39 7.26
N CYS A 27 -3.55 -2.83 7.40
CA CYS A 27 -3.11 -4.13 6.89
C CYS A 27 -3.85 -5.28 7.57
N TRP A 28 -3.98 -5.23 8.89
CA TRP A 28 -4.74 -6.21 9.66
C TRP A 28 -6.18 -6.33 9.14
N THR A 29 -6.83 -5.20 8.91
CA THR A 29 -8.21 -5.14 8.39
C THR A 29 -8.33 -5.75 7.00
N LEU A 30 -7.44 -5.38 6.07
CA LEU A 30 -7.46 -5.90 4.71
C LEU A 30 -7.22 -7.41 4.65
N LEU A 31 -6.29 -7.91 5.46
CA LEU A 31 -6.02 -9.35 5.58
C LEU A 31 -7.22 -10.09 6.19
N LYS A 32 -7.82 -9.55 7.25
CA LYS A 32 -8.99 -10.15 7.92
C LYS A 32 -10.23 -10.19 7.02
N GLU A 33 -10.42 -9.17 6.19
CA GLU A 33 -11.53 -9.08 5.23
C GLU A 33 -11.27 -9.87 3.94
N GLY A 34 -10.10 -10.50 3.79
CA GLY A 34 -9.72 -11.25 2.59
C GLY A 34 -9.47 -10.37 1.35
N LEU A 35 -9.32 -9.06 1.54
CA LEU A 35 -9.08 -8.08 0.48
C LEU A 35 -7.60 -7.98 0.09
N ALA A 36 -6.71 -8.43 0.97
CA ALA A 36 -5.28 -8.58 0.71
C ALA A 36 -4.83 -10.00 1.06
N SER A 37 -3.83 -10.50 0.32
CA SER A 37 -3.18 -11.78 0.62
C SER A 37 -1.85 -11.62 1.34
N GLN A 38 -1.23 -10.44 1.24
CA GLN A 38 0.05 -10.13 1.87
C GLN A 38 0.21 -8.63 2.11
N CYS A 39 0.84 -8.27 3.22
CA CYS A 39 1.30 -6.92 3.50
C CYS A 39 2.74 -6.96 4.04
N ASP A 40 3.69 -6.32 3.34
CA ASP A 40 5.08 -6.20 3.81
C ASP A 40 5.35 -4.77 4.23
N MET A 41 5.86 -4.58 5.45
CA MET A 41 6.02 -3.26 6.07
C MET A 41 7.51 -2.94 6.26
N PHE A 42 7.89 -1.68 6.03
CA PHE A 42 9.28 -1.23 6.04
C PHE A 42 9.39 0.12 6.72
N ASP A 43 10.40 0.29 7.57
CA ASP A 43 10.79 1.61 8.07
C ASP A 43 11.28 2.47 6.90
N ARG A 44 10.90 3.75 6.91
CA ARG A 44 11.33 4.69 5.88
C ARG A 44 11.71 6.05 6.43
N SER A 45 12.63 6.68 5.71
CA SER A 45 12.83 8.12 5.74
C SER A 45 12.21 8.75 4.49
N ARG A 46 11.72 9.99 4.57
CA ARG A 46 11.23 10.73 3.40
C ARG A 46 11.86 12.11 3.29
N LEU A 47 12.17 12.49 2.06
CA LEU A 47 12.45 13.87 1.66
C LEU A 47 11.25 14.38 0.87
N TYR A 48 10.76 15.58 1.19
CA TYR A 48 9.60 16.16 0.51
C TYR A 48 9.63 17.68 0.51
N LEU A 49 8.98 18.28 -0.48
CA LEU A 49 8.70 19.71 -0.54
C LEU A 49 7.29 19.96 0.01
N LYS A 50 7.11 21.03 0.78
CA LYS A 50 5.79 21.53 1.17
C LYS A 50 5.70 22.97 0.69
N ASN A 51 4.72 23.27 -0.17
CA ASN A 51 4.46 24.62 -0.69
C ASN A 51 5.65 25.33 -1.38
N GLY A 52 6.55 24.59 -2.03
CA GLY A 52 7.70 25.18 -2.73
C GLY A 52 8.87 25.58 -1.82
N ASP A 53 8.81 25.29 -0.52
CA ASP A 53 9.89 25.55 0.44
C ASP A 53 11.11 24.62 0.25
N THR A 54 12.20 24.90 0.97
CA THR A 54 13.37 24.01 1.11
C THR A 54 12.98 22.56 1.44
N PRO A 55 13.64 21.54 0.87
CA PRO A 55 13.38 20.14 1.16
C PRO A 55 13.36 19.85 2.67
N LYS A 56 12.30 19.20 3.14
CA LYS A 56 12.17 18.75 4.54
C LYS A 56 12.46 17.27 4.61
N PHE A 57 13.28 16.90 5.58
CA PHE A 57 13.57 15.52 5.91
C PHE A 57 12.70 15.08 7.10
N ARG A 58 12.05 13.93 6.97
CA ARG A 58 11.40 13.24 8.08
C ARG A 58 11.99 11.84 8.16
N SER A 59 12.70 11.58 9.25
CA SER A 59 13.38 10.30 9.53
C SER A 59 12.45 9.20 10.03
N SER A 60 11.19 9.52 10.34
CA SER A 60 10.23 8.56 10.90
C SER A 60 8.99 8.42 10.04
N GLY A 61 8.64 7.17 9.75
CA GLY A 61 7.44 6.78 9.03
C GLY A 61 7.56 5.34 8.54
N MET A 62 6.46 4.81 8.06
CA MET A 62 6.40 3.45 7.53
C MET A 62 5.93 3.45 6.08
N ALA A 63 6.46 2.52 5.30
CA ALA A 63 5.97 2.14 3.99
C ALA A 63 5.37 0.73 4.07
N VAL A 64 4.39 0.45 3.22
CA VAL A 64 3.82 -0.89 3.08
C VAL A 64 3.58 -1.22 1.61
N THR A 65 3.87 -2.46 1.24
CA THR A 65 3.38 -3.08 0.00
C THR A 65 2.25 -4.04 0.33
N ILE A 66 1.13 -3.90 -0.35
CA ILE A 66 -0.08 -4.71 -0.15
C ILE A 66 -0.36 -5.45 -1.45
N VAL A 67 -0.43 -6.77 -1.39
CA VAL A 67 -0.78 -7.62 -2.54
C VAL A 67 -2.26 -7.97 -2.44
N CYS A 68 -3.02 -7.68 -3.50
CA CYS A 68 -4.43 -8.01 -3.61
C CYS A 68 -4.76 -8.57 -4.99
N LYS A 69 -5.98 -9.06 -5.19
CA LYS A 69 -6.48 -9.31 -6.54
C LYS A 69 -6.72 -7.98 -7.24
N ARG A 70 -6.47 -7.96 -8.55
CA ARG A 70 -6.69 -6.79 -9.40
C ARG A 70 -8.16 -6.38 -9.43
N ALA A 71 -9.08 -7.35 -9.40
CA ALA A 71 -10.52 -7.10 -9.34
C ALA A 71 -10.95 -6.36 -8.06
N ASP A 72 -10.23 -6.59 -6.96
CA ASP A 72 -10.55 -6.00 -5.64
C ASP A 72 -9.84 -4.66 -5.40
N LEU A 73 -9.01 -4.20 -6.36
CA LEU A 73 -8.14 -3.03 -6.19
C LEU A 73 -8.92 -1.77 -5.77
N GLU A 74 -10.06 -1.51 -6.40
CA GLU A 74 -10.90 -0.36 -6.07
C GLU A 74 -11.46 -0.45 -4.65
N GLN A 75 -11.91 -1.64 -4.26
CA GLN A 75 -12.43 -1.90 -2.91
C GLN A 75 -11.34 -1.77 -1.86
N VAL A 76 -10.14 -2.30 -2.11
CA VAL A 76 -8.97 -2.15 -1.24
C VAL A 76 -8.66 -0.66 -1.06
N MET A 77 -8.53 0.10 -2.15
CA MET A 77 -8.23 1.54 -2.09
C MET A 77 -9.30 2.32 -1.32
N LYS A 78 -10.59 1.97 -1.48
CA LYS A 78 -11.69 2.55 -0.71
C LYS A 78 -11.56 2.23 0.78
N ARG A 79 -11.25 0.98 1.13
CA ARG A 79 -11.09 0.53 2.52
C ARG A 79 -9.87 1.17 3.19
N MET A 80 -8.75 1.31 2.47
CA MET A 80 -7.56 2.01 2.94
C MET A 80 -7.87 3.47 3.29
N ARG A 81 -8.59 4.19 2.41
CA ARG A 81 -8.99 5.59 2.68
C ARG A 81 -9.94 5.71 3.87
N ALA A 82 -10.87 4.77 4.04
CA ALA A 82 -11.81 4.79 5.15
C ALA A 82 -11.17 4.49 6.52
N SER A 83 -10.04 3.78 6.53
CA SER A 83 -9.36 3.33 7.76
C SER A 83 -8.13 4.18 8.11
N TYR A 84 -7.83 5.22 7.33
CA TYR A 84 -6.66 6.06 7.54
C TYR A 84 -7.04 7.32 8.30
N HIS A 85 -6.44 7.51 9.47
CA HIS A 85 -6.70 8.63 10.37
C HIS A 85 -5.57 9.67 10.41
N GLY A 86 -4.49 9.46 9.64
CA GLY A 86 -3.37 10.39 9.55
C GLY A 86 -3.76 11.73 8.92
N GLY A 87 -3.27 12.83 9.51
CA GLY A 87 -3.60 14.20 9.08
C GLY A 87 -3.04 14.63 7.72
N ASP A 88 -2.00 13.97 7.20
CA ASP A 88 -1.52 14.16 5.82
C ASP A 88 -2.10 13.05 4.92
N SER A 89 -2.60 13.41 3.73
CA SER A 89 -3.18 12.47 2.75
C SER A 89 -2.35 11.19 2.59
N LEU A 90 -3.00 10.04 2.74
CA LEU A 90 -2.40 8.72 2.45
C LEU A 90 -1.87 8.72 1.01
N ALA A 91 -0.55 8.68 0.87
CA ALA A 91 0.09 8.49 -0.42
C ALA A 91 0.06 6.99 -0.74
N ALA A 92 -0.88 6.57 -1.58
CA ALA A 92 -1.06 5.19 -2.02
C ALA A 92 -1.13 5.11 -3.56
N TYR A 93 -0.35 4.21 -4.14
CA TYR A 93 -0.25 4.01 -5.58
C TYR A 93 -0.41 2.53 -5.91
N ALA A 94 -1.29 2.21 -6.85
CA ALA A 94 -1.41 0.87 -7.39
C ALA A 94 -0.38 0.67 -8.51
N LEU A 95 0.41 -0.38 -8.40
CA LEU A 95 1.40 -0.83 -9.37
C LEU A 95 0.90 -2.13 -9.99
N PRO A 96 0.88 -2.24 -11.33
CA PRO A 96 0.64 -3.52 -11.98
C PRO A 96 1.79 -4.47 -11.64
N ILE A 97 1.47 -5.70 -11.23
CA ILE A 97 2.49 -6.75 -11.11
C ILE A 97 2.76 -7.23 -12.53
N LEU A 98 3.88 -6.79 -13.10
CA LEU A 98 4.38 -7.35 -14.34
C LEU A 98 4.96 -8.73 -14.00
N ALA A 99 4.30 -9.79 -14.42
CA ALA A 99 4.86 -11.13 -14.33
C ALA A 99 6.19 -11.16 -15.08
N SER A 100 7.30 -11.48 -14.41
CA SER A 100 8.56 -11.78 -15.10
C SER A 100 8.46 -13.20 -15.68
N MET A 101 8.82 -13.34 -16.95
CA MET A 101 8.92 -14.62 -17.65
C MET A 101 9.84 -15.62 -16.95
#